data_AF-A0A2V2D4C4-F1
#
_entry.id   AF-A0A2V2D4C4-F1
#
_cell.length_a   1.000
_cell.length_b   1.000
_cell.length_c   1.000
_cell.angle_alpha   90.00
_cell.angle_beta   90.00
_cell.angle_gamma   90.00
#
_symmetry.space_group_name_H-M   'P 1'
#
loop_
_entity.id
_entity.type
_entity.pdbx_description
1 polymer ?
#
loop_
_entity_poly.entity_id
_entity_poly.type
_entity_poly.pdbx_seq_one_letter_code
_entity_poly.pdbx_strand_id
1 'polypeptide(L)' 'KLGFRIEVDGGITAQNVGDAIAAGADTIVAGTAFFKNPSSLKSAMGI' A
#
# COMPACT_ATOMS: atom_id res chain seq x y z
N LYS A 1 19.72 3.38 -2.38
CA LYS A 1 18.78 2.37 -1.83
C LYS A 1 19.22 2.04 -0.41
N LEU A 2 18.28 1.94 0.54
CA LEU A 2 18.62 1.68 1.95
C LEU A 2 19.13 0.24 2.14
N GLY A 3 19.88 -0.01 3.21
CA GLY A 3 20.34 -1.36 3.58
C GLY A 3 19.25 -2.24 4.20
N PHE A 4 18.01 -1.75 4.24
CA PHE A 4 16.84 -2.42 4.79
C PHE A 4 15.61 -2.06 3.95
N ARG A 5 14.51 -2.79 4.16
CA ARG A 5 13.22 -2.55 3.50
C ARG A 5 12.31 -1.72 4.40
N ILE A 6 11.50 -0.86 3.79
CA ILE A 6 10.47 -0.07 4.48
C ILE A 6 9.11 -0.76 4.32
N GLU A 7 8.45 -1.03 5.44
CA GLU A 7 7.04 -1.42 5.47
C GLU A 7 6.19 -0.23 5.91
N VAL A 8 5.05 -0.02 5.25
CA VAL A 8 4.04 0.96 5.67
C VAL A 8 2.74 0.22 5.98
N ASP A 9 2.31 0.33 7.24
CA ASP A 9 1.06 -0.21 7.78
C ASP A 9 0.21 0.91 8.40
N GLY A 10 -1.09 0.66 8.49
CA GLY A 10 -2.06 1.54 9.15
C GLY A 10 -2.59 2.62 8.20
N GLY A 11 -3.91 2.64 8.00
CA GLY A 11 -4.56 3.68 7.22
C GLY A 11 -4.29 3.65 5.71
N ILE A 12 -3.69 2.57 5.18
CA ILE A 12 -3.56 2.39 3.73
C ILE A 12 -4.94 2.21 3.08
N THR A 13 -5.18 2.97 2.02
CA THR A 13 -6.39 2.94 1.19
C THR A 13 -6.03 3.00 -0.29
N ALA A 14 -7.01 2.79 -1.18
CA ALA A 14 -6.81 2.93 -2.62
C ALA A 14 -6.40 4.35 -3.05
N GLN A 15 -6.65 5.35 -2.22
CA GLN A 15 -6.32 6.76 -2.50
C GLN A 15 -4.86 7.10 -2.18
N ASN A 16 -4.22 6.41 -1.21
CA ASN A 16 -2.87 6.76 -0.75
C ASN A 16 -1.80 5.69 -1.00
N VAL A 17 -2.19 4.47 -1.39
CA VAL A 17 -1.24 3.37 -1.60
C VAL A 17 -0.19 3.70 -2.66
N GLY A 18 -0.58 4.40 -3.72
CA GLY A 18 0.34 4.85 -4.77
C GLY A 18 1.40 5.81 -4.24
N ASP A 19 1.02 6.74 -3.37
CA ASP A 19 1.94 7.70 -2.76
C ASP A 19 2.94 7.00 -1.83
N ALA A 20 2.48 6.02 -1.05
CA ALA A 20 3.35 5.23 -0.18
C ALA A 20 4.40 4.45 -0.99
N ILE A 21 3.98 3.81 -2.09
CA ILE A 21 4.89 3.11 -3.02
C ILE A 21 5.88 4.11 -3.64
N ALA A 22 5.39 5.24 -4.15
CA ALA A 22 6.23 6.26 -4.78
C ALA A 22 7.24 6.89 -3.80
N ALA A 23 6.87 7.00 -2.52
CA ALA A 23 7.76 7.46 -1.45
C ALA A 23 8.85 6.44 -1.07
N GLY A 24 8.77 5.21 -1.57
CA GLY A 24 9.78 4.17 -1.40
C GLY A 24 9.42 3.07 -0.41
N ALA A 25 8.13 2.87 -0.11
CA ALA A 25 7.70 1.68 0.62
C ALA A 25 7.97 0.42 -0.21
N ASP A 26 8.66 -0.55 0.38
CA ASP A 26 8.92 -1.87 -0.22
C ASP A 26 7.77 -2.85 0.04
N THR A 27 7.10 -2.70 1.19
CA THR A 27 5.96 -3.53 1.61
C THR A 27 4.80 -2.65 2.06
N ILE A 28 3.58 -3.01 1.64
CA ILE A 28 2.34 -2.34 2.04
C ILE A 28 1.50 -3.33 2.85
N VAL A 29 1.02 -2.91 4.03
CA VAL A 29 0.07 -3.67 4.83
C VAL A 29 -1.27 -2.92 4.85
N ALA A 30 -2.31 -3.58 4.33
CA ALA A 30 -3.64 -3.00 4.23
C ALA A 30 -4.69 -4.00 4.76
N GLY A 31 -5.12 -3.82 6.01
CA GLY A 31 -6.18 -4.63 6.61
C GLY A 31 -7.57 -4.14 6.19
N THR A 32 -8.05 -3.06 6.81
CA THR A 32 -9.43 -2.58 6.65
C THR A 32 -9.82 -2.28 5.20
N ALA A 33 -8.95 -1.63 4.43
CA ALA A 33 -9.25 -1.29 3.03
C ALA A 33 -9.39 -2.53 2.15
N PHE A 34 -8.50 -3.52 2.32
CA PHE A 34 -8.54 -4.78 1.57
C PHE A 34 -9.82 -5.56 1.85
N PHE A 35 -10.20 -5.75 3.12
CA PHE A 35 -11.42 -6.50 3.46
C PHE A 35 -12.71 -5.77 3.10
N LYS A 36 -12.71 -4.43 3.01
CA LYS A 36 -13.90 -3.65 2.57
C LYS A 36 -14.07 -3.66 1.05
N ASN A 37 -13.00 -3.47 0.29
CA ASN A 37 -13.05 -3.43 -1.17
C ASN A 37 -11.70 -3.84 -1.77
N PRO A 38 -11.45 -5.16 -1.93
CA PRO A 38 -10.14 -5.64 -2.37
C PRO A 38 -9.84 -5.22 -3.82
N SER A 39 -10.86 -5.15 -4.69
CA SER A 39 -10.68 -4.80 -6.11
C SER A 39 -10.20 -3.36 -6.29
N SER A 40 -10.74 -2.41 -5.51
CA SER A 40 -10.30 -1.00 -5.58
C SER A 40 -8.85 -0.85 -5.15
N LEU A 41 -8.44 -1.52 -4.07
CA LEU A 41 -7.06 -1.46 -3.58
C LEU A 41 -6.08 -2.11 -4.57
N LYS A 42 -6.42 -3.29 -5.09
CA LYS A 42 -5.61 -3.98 -6.10
C LYS A 42 -5.44 -3.17 -7.39
N SER A 43 -6.53 -2.58 -7.88
CA SER A 43 -6.48 -1.68 -9.05
C SER A 43 -5.56 -0.48 -8.83
N ALA A 44 -5.57 0.12 -7.63
CA ALA A 44 -4.68 1.24 -7.30
C ALA A 44 -3.20 0.82 -7.19
N MET A 45 -2.94 -0.44 -6.81
CA MET A 45 -1.61 -1.03 -6.78
C MET A 45 -1.14 -1.60 -8.14
N GLY A 46 -2.03 -1.66 -9.14
CA GLY A 46 -1.73 -2.24 -10.45
C GLY A 46 -1.56 -3.77 -10.45
N ILE A 47 -2.22 -4.47 -9.52
CA ILE A 47 -2.19 -5.95 -9.37
C ILE A 47 -3.58 -6.59 -9.43
#